data_AF-A0A3C0DYC6-F1
#
_entry.id   AF-A0A3C0DYC6-F1
#
_cell.length_a   1.000
_cell.length_b   1.000
_cell.length_c   1.000
_cell.angle_alpha   90.00
_cell.angle_beta   90.00
_cell.angle_gamma   90.00
#
_symmetry.space_group_name_H-M   'P 1'
#
loop_
_entity.id
_entity.type
_entity.pdbx_description
1 polymer ?
#
loop_
_entity_poly.entity_id
_entity_poly.type
_entity_poly.pdbx_seq_one_letter_code
_entity_poly.pdbx_strand_id
1 'polypeptide(L)' 'VWAQCLTVIKDNINDQAFKTWFAPIKPVKLDGNVLTIQVPSQFFYEWLEEHYVSLL' A
#
# COMPACT_ATOMS: atom_id res chain seq x y z
N VAL A 1 11.48 -5.17 -3.49
CA VAL A 1 10.96 -4.39 -2.35
C VAL A 1 9.44 -4.29 -2.39
N TRP A 2 8.80 -3.46 -3.23
CA TRP A 2 7.33 -3.31 -3.19
C TRP A 2 6.52 -4.61 -3.36
N ALA A 3 6.93 -5.50 -4.27
CA ALA A 3 6.28 -6.82 -4.43
C ALA A 3 6.36 -7.69 -3.16
N GLN A 4 7.43 -7.56 -2.38
CA GLN A 4 7.56 -8.25 -1.09
C GLN A 4 6.67 -7.58 -0.04
N CYS A 5 6.59 -6.24 -0.02
CA CYS A 5 5.63 -5.51 0.83
C CYS A 5 4.20 -5.95 0.54
N LEU A 6 3.79 -6.03 -0.73
CA LEU A 6 2.46 -6.51 -1.12
C LEU A 6 2.17 -7.93 -0.65
N THR A 7 3.19 -8.81 -0.65
CA THR A 7 3.03 -10.18 -0.16
C THR A 7 2.75 -10.19 1.34
N VAL A 8 3.54 -9.45 2.12
CA VAL A 8 3.33 -9.31 3.58
C VAL A 8 1.95 -8.70 3.86
N ILE A 9 1.59 -7.63 3.17
CA ILE A 9 0.29 -6.95 3.37
C ILE A 9 -0.85 -7.92 3.08
N LYS A 10 -0.78 -8.66 1.96
CA LYS A 10 -1.80 -9.65 1.58
C LYS A 10 -1.98 -10.75 2.63
N ASP A 11 -0.90 -11.16 3.29
CA ASP A 11 -0.96 -12.17 4.35
C ASP A 11 -1.56 -11.63 5.67
N ASN A 12 -1.54 -10.30 5.86
CA ASN A 12 -2.02 -9.65 7.09
C ASN A 12 -3.46 -9.11 7.00
N ILE A 13 -4.02 -8.97 5.81
CA ILE A 13 -5.37 -8.42 5.59
C ILE A 13 -6.20 -9.36 4.72
N ASN A 14 -7.53 -9.21 4.76
CA ASN A 14 -8.38 -10.01 3.90
C ASN A 14 -8.19 -9.66 2.40
N ASP A 15 -8.42 -10.63 1.53
CA ASP A 15 -8.23 -10.51 0.08
C ASP A 15 -9.04 -9.35 -0.54
N GLN A 16 -10.21 -9.03 0.02
CA GLN A 16 -11.06 -7.94 -0.48
C GLN A 16 -10.41 -6.57 -0.21
N ALA A 17 -9.94 -6.34 1.01
CA ALA A 17 -9.25 -5.13 1.40
C ALA A 17 -7.97 -4.94 0.60
N PHE A 18 -7.19 -6.02 0.39
CA PHE A 18 -6.01 -5.98 -0.45
C PHE A 18 -6.34 -5.55 -1.89
N LYS A 19 -7.33 -6.20 -2.52
CA LYS A 19 -7.73 -5.88 -3.91
C LYS A 19 -8.28 -4.46 -4.06
N THR A 20 -9.00 -3.97 -3.06
CA THR A 20 -9.55 -2.62 -3.11
C THR A 20 -8.47 -1.57 -2.89
N TRP A 21 -7.65 -1.71 -1.86
CA TRP A 21 -6.79 -0.62 -1.37
C TRP A 21 -5.34 -0.71 -1.84
N PHE A 22 -4.76 -1.91 -1.93
CA PHE A 22 -3.33 -2.11 -2.19
C PHE A 22 -3.02 -2.54 -3.63
N ALA A 23 -3.90 -3.32 -4.26
CA ALA A 23 -3.73 -3.74 -5.65
C ALA A 23 -3.62 -2.58 -6.68
N PRO A 24 -4.34 -1.44 -6.55
CA PRO A 24 -4.19 -0.33 -7.49
C PRO A 24 -2.96 0.55 -7.21
N ILE A 25 -2.27 0.35 -6.09
CA ILE A 25 -1.09 1.14 -5.71
C ILE A 25 0.11 0.75 -6.57
N LYS A 26 0.79 1.76 -7.12
CA LYS A 26 1.98 1.57 -7.94
C LYS A 26 3.20 2.22 -7.30
N PRO A 27 4.35 1.52 -7.24
CA PRO A 27 5.59 2.13 -6.79
C PRO A 27 6.07 3.10 -7.87
N VAL A 28 6.41 4.33 -7.49
CA VAL A 28 6.87 5.38 -8.43
C VAL A 28 8.37 5.60 -8.31
N LYS A 29 8.89 5.60 -7.09
CA LYS A 29 10.30 5.87 -6.83
C LYS A 29 10.76 5.10 -5.61
N LEU A 30 11.99 4.58 -5.66
CA LEU A 30 12.68 4.04 -4.51
C LEU A 30 14.00 4.81 -4.36
N ASP A 31 14.15 5.52 -3.25
CA ASP A 31 15.32 6.34 -2.96
C ASP A 31 15.91 5.88 -1.61
N GLY A 32 16.96 5.06 -1.68
CA GLY A 32 17.52 4.36 -0.52
C GLY A 32 16.47 3.50 0.16
N ASN A 33 16.05 3.93 1.36
CA ASN A 33 15.03 3.26 2.18
C ASN A 33 13.63 3.89 2.07
N VAL A 34 13.45 4.91 1.24
CA VAL A 34 12.15 5.57 1.06
C VAL A 34 11.51 5.08 -0.24
N LEU A 35 10.39 4.39 -0.12
CA LEU A 35 9.56 3.97 -1.25
C LEU A 35 8.39 4.95 -1.42
N THR A 36 8.40 5.71 -2.52
CA THR A 36 7.27 6.54 -2.92
C THR A 36 6.29 5.72 -3.73
N ILE A 37 5.04 5.68 -3.27
CA ILE A 37 3.93 4.99 -3.92
C ILE A 37 2.89 5.98 -4.44
N GLN A 38 2.25 5.65 -5.55
CA GLN A 38 1.12 6.39 -6.11
C GLN A 38 -0.17 5.67 -5.77
N VAL A 39 -1.11 6.44 -5.24
CA VAL A 39 -2.49 6.02 -4.99
C VAL A 39 -3.45 6.67 -6.01
N PRO A 40 -4.62 6.06 -6.28
CA PRO A 40 -5.57 6.57 -7.27
C PRO A 40 -6.19 7.94 -6.95
N SER A 41 -6.38 8.27 -5.66
CA SER A 41 -7.00 9.52 -5.23
C SER A 41 -6.60 9.87 -3.79
N GLN A 42 -6.90 11.10 -3.35
CA GLN A 42 -6.65 11.53 -1.97
C GLN A 42 -7.42 10.68 -0.95
N PHE A 43 -8.63 10.23 -1.26
CA PHE A 43 -9.41 9.36 -0.38
C PHE A 43 -8.70 8.03 -0.09
N PHE A 44 -7.98 7.47 -1.07
CA PHE A 44 -7.14 6.28 -0.83
C PHE A 44 -6.03 6.57 0.17
N TYR A 45 -5.38 7.73 0.06
CA TYR A 45 -4.34 8.13 0.98
C TYR A 45 -4.88 8.24 2.41
N GLU A 46 -5.99 8.98 2.60
CA GLU A 46 -6.62 9.17 3.92
C GLU A 46 -7.05 7.84 4.54
N TRP A 47 -7.68 6.96 3.75
CA TRP A 47 -8.11 5.65 4.24
C TRP A 47 -6.93 4.76 4.66
N LEU A 48 -5.85 4.76 3.86
CA LEU A 48 -4.62 4.02 4.18
C LEU A 48 -3.93 4.58 5.42
N GLU A 49 -3.89 5.91 5.58
CA GLU A 49 -3.31 6.57 6.75
C GLU A 49 -4.11 6.26 8.03
N GLU A 50 -5.44 6.28 7.97
CA GLU A 50 -6.27 5.99 9.13
C GLU A 50 -6.28 4.49 9.52
N HIS A 51 -6.29 3.58 8.53
CA HIS A 51 -6.55 2.16 8.77
C HIS A 51 -5.32 1.27 8.66
N TYR A 52 -4.28 1.69 7.93
CA TYR A 52 -3.15 0.83 7.55
C TYR A 52 -1.78 1.47 7.79
N VAL A 53 -1.69 2.66 8.39
CA VAL A 53 -0.40 3.30 8.72
C VAL A 53 0.47 2.47 9.65
N SER A 54 -0.14 1.64 10.51
CA SER A 54 0.60 0.72 11.39
C SER A 54 1.17 -0.50 10.65
N LEU A 55 0.69 -0.76 9.44
CA LEU A 55 1.10 -1.88 8.59
C LEU A 55 2.16 -1.46 7.56
N LEU A 56 2.31 -0.15 7.30
CA LEU A 56 3.22 0.47 6.33
C LEU A 56 4.49 1.00 7.00
#